data_AF-A0A517MR00-F1
#
_entry.id   AF-A0A517MR00-F1
#
_cell.length_a   1.000
_cell.length_b   1.000
_cell.length_c   1.000
_cell.angle_alpha   90.00
_cell.angle_beta   90.00
_cell.angle_gamma   90.00
#
_symmetry.space_group_name_H-M   'P 1'
#
loop_
_entity.id
_entity.type
_entity.pdbx_description
1 polymer ?
#
loop_
_entity_poly.entity_id
_entity_poly.type
_entity_poly.pdbx_seq_one_letter_code
_entity_poly.pdbx_strand_id
1 'polypeptide(L)'
;MRIRKNKYNRIIVIAIVLVCLALLFQRRNISAAAKESLVARRDSLSLGMTPAQAKCQLAGDSKLMLHAEPMAEAGLVTWRLSTPLEFGARNWVLIAVFLDGKLVAHGIRTADSDFEKPAIAPKDKMVDSPDVGDIWNSRFIVPLGIITHLGTVAVLSQLPRAERDPHIAPIL
;
A
#
# COMPACT_ATOMS: atom_id res chain seq x y z
N MET A 1 -4.67 48.93 36.67
CA MET A 1 -4.97 47.47 36.78
C MET A 1 -4.94 46.68 35.45
N ARG A 2 -4.74 47.28 34.26
CA ARG A 2 -4.69 46.56 32.95
C ARG A 2 -3.42 45.74 32.68
N ILE A 3 -2.29 46.09 33.30
CA ILE A 3 -0.97 45.50 32.99
C ILE A 3 -0.86 44.02 33.40
N ARG A 4 -1.62 43.56 34.42
CA ARG A 4 -1.56 42.17 34.89
C ARG A 4 -2.22 41.17 33.93
N LYS A 5 -3.29 41.55 33.22
CA LYS A 5 -4.01 40.64 32.30
C LYS A 5 -3.14 40.17 31.12
N ASN A 6 -2.23 41.02 30.64
CA ASN A 6 -1.33 40.68 29.53
C ASN A 6 -0.29 39.60 29.89
N LYS A 7 0.09 39.47 31.17
CA LYS A 7 1.06 38.44 31.59
C LYS A 7 0.46 37.04 31.54
N TYR A 8 -0.78 36.88 32.00
CA TYR A 8 -1.48 35.58 31.97
C TYR A 8 -1.75 35.10 30.54
N ASN A 9 -2.14 35.98 29.63
CA ASN A 9 -2.36 35.62 28.24
C ASN A 9 -1.09 35.07 27.58
N ARG A 10 0.09 35.64 27.88
CA ARG A 10 1.37 35.14 27.36
C ARG A 10 1.70 33.75 27.91
N ILE A 11 1.48 33.51 29.20
CA ILE A 11 1.72 32.20 29.81
C ILE A 11 0.81 31.14 29.18
N ILE A 12 -0.48 31.45 29.00
CA ILE A 12 -1.44 30.52 28.37
C ILE A 12 -1.03 30.19 26.94
N VAL A 13 -0.66 31.19 26.14
CA VAL A 13 -0.21 30.96 24.75
C VAL A 13 1.05 30.09 24.71
N ILE A 14 2.04 30.36 25.57
CA ILE A 14 3.26 29.55 25.67
C ILE A 14 2.92 28.10 26.06
N ALA A 15 2.03 27.92 27.05
CA ALA A 15 1.61 26.59 27.46
C ALA A 15 0.92 25.80 26.34
N ILE A 16 0.02 26.45 25.58
CA ILE A 16 -0.64 25.82 24.43
C ILE A 16 0.40 25.42 23.37
N VAL A 17 1.34 26.31 23.04
CA VAL A 17 2.40 26.02 22.06
C VAL A 17 3.26 24.84 22.51
N LEU A 18 3.66 24.79 23.79
CA LEU A 18 4.44 23.67 24.32
C LEU A 18 3.67 22.34 24.28
N VAL A 19 2.38 22.34 24.61
CA VAL A 19 1.53 21.14 24.51
C VAL A 19 1.40 20.69 23.05
N CYS A 20 1.18 21.61 22.11
CA CYS A 20 1.14 21.29 20.68
C CYS A 20 2.47 20.69 20.20
N LEU A 21 3.61 21.27 20.60
CA LEU A 21 4.93 20.73 20.26
C LEU A 21 5.16 19.34 20.83
N ALA A 22 4.77 19.10 22.09
CA ALA A 22 4.88 17.79 22.72
C ALA A 22 4.03 16.74 21.98
N LEU A 23 2.80 17.07 21.60
CA LEU A 23 1.92 16.19 20.82
C LEU A 23 2.48 15.88 19.43
N LEU A 24 3.06 16.87 18.74
CA LEU A 24 3.71 16.67 17.44
C LEU A 24 4.93 15.75 17.55
N PHE A 25 5.74 15.93 18.60
CA PHE A 25 6.91 15.08 18.85
C PHE A 25 6.51 13.63 19.17
N GLN A 26 5.48 13.45 20.00
CA GLN A 26 4.92 12.13 20.30
C GLN A 26 4.41 11.43 19.04
N ARG A 27 3.67 12.12 18.16
CA ARG A 27 3.22 11.57 16.87
C ARG A 27 4.38 11.16 15.97
N ARG A 28 5.43 12.00 15.88
CA ARG A 28 6.62 11.67 15.08
C ARG A 28 7.31 10.38 15.56
N ASN A 29 7.40 10.17 16.87
CA ASN A 29 8.01 8.97 17.43
C ASN A 29 7.15 7.71 17.18
N ILE A 30 5.82 7.84 17.26
CA ILE A 30 4.90 6.74 16.91
C ILE A 30 5.07 6.35 15.44
N SER A 31 5.15 7.35 14.53
CA SER A 31 5.40 7.15 13.10
C SER A 31 6.70 6.39 12.84
N ALA A 32 7.78 6.76 13.53
CA ALA A 32 9.07 6.09 13.39
C ALA A 32 8.99 4.62 13.84
N ALA A 33 8.41 4.35 15.01
CA ALA A 33 8.23 3.00 15.52
C ALA A 33 7.33 2.13 14.61
N ALA A 34 6.29 2.72 14.01
CA ALA A 34 5.43 2.01 13.05
C ALA A 34 6.20 1.64 11.77
N LYS A 35 7.04 2.54 11.26
CA LYS A 35 7.90 2.27 10.09
C LYS A 35 8.94 1.20 10.38
N GLU A 36 9.58 1.24 11.54
CA GLU A 36 10.52 0.20 11.98
C GLU A 36 9.82 -1.17 12.11
N SER A 37 8.63 -1.21 12.70
CA SER A 37 7.83 -2.45 12.76
C SER A 37 7.51 -2.96 11.36
N LEU A 38 7.10 -2.08 10.43
CA LEU A 38 6.80 -2.46 9.06
C LEU A 38 8.03 -3.04 8.34
N VAL A 39 9.22 -2.47 8.56
CA VAL A 39 10.49 -3.00 8.02
C VAL A 39 10.80 -4.37 8.60
N ALA A 40 10.66 -4.55 9.93
CA ALA A 40 10.89 -5.84 10.57
C ALA A 40 9.95 -6.93 10.04
N ARG A 41 8.66 -6.61 9.84
CA ARG A 41 7.67 -7.51 9.22
C ARG A 41 7.98 -7.81 7.77
N ARG A 42 8.44 -6.81 7.03
CA ARG A 42 8.92 -7.01 5.66
C ARG A 42 10.08 -7.99 5.63
N ASP A 43 10.99 -7.91 6.58
CA ASP A 43 12.19 -8.76 6.61
C ASP A 43 11.93 -10.18 7.13
N SER A 44 10.84 -10.40 7.88
CA SER A 44 10.38 -11.75 8.24
C SER A 44 9.70 -12.50 7.10
N LEU A 45 9.32 -11.81 6.03
CA LEU A 45 8.82 -12.44 4.81
C LEU A 45 9.99 -12.97 3.96
N SER A 46 9.83 -14.20 3.50
CA SER A 46 10.73 -14.85 2.54
C SER A 46 9.99 -15.19 1.27
N LEU A 47 10.67 -15.04 0.13
CA LEU A 47 10.16 -15.47 -1.17
C LEU A 47 9.81 -16.97 -1.13
N GLY A 48 8.75 -17.36 -1.85
CA GLY A 48 8.22 -18.73 -1.86
C GLY A 48 7.30 -19.10 -0.69
N MET A 49 7.10 -18.21 0.29
CA MET A 49 6.08 -18.40 1.33
C MET A 49 4.68 -18.47 0.73
N THR A 50 3.81 -19.30 1.32
CA THR A 50 2.38 -19.30 0.97
C THR A 50 1.67 -18.11 1.61
N PRO A 51 0.51 -17.69 1.09
CA PRO A 51 -0.33 -16.67 1.73
C PRO A 51 -0.59 -16.98 3.22
N ALA A 52 -0.92 -18.22 3.57
CA ALA A 52 -1.15 -18.59 4.97
C ALA A 52 0.08 -18.37 5.87
N GLN A 53 1.28 -18.75 5.40
CA GLN A 53 2.53 -18.52 6.13
C GLN A 53 2.83 -17.03 6.28
N ALA A 54 2.70 -16.27 5.19
CA ALA A 54 2.87 -14.83 5.22
C ALA A 54 1.87 -14.17 6.20
N LYS A 55 0.60 -14.61 6.21
CA LYS A 55 -0.42 -14.09 7.13
C LYS A 55 -0.05 -14.34 8.58
N CYS A 56 0.44 -15.53 8.91
CA CYS A 56 0.92 -15.82 10.26
C CYS A 56 2.09 -14.93 10.68
N GLN A 57 3.01 -14.62 9.76
CA GLN A 57 4.15 -13.73 10.03
C GLN A 57 3.75 -12.26 10.19
N LEU A 58 2.70 -11.84 9.47
CA LEU A 58 2.18 -10.47 9.54
C LEU A 58 1.16 -10.28 10.66
N ALA A 59 0.55 -11.36 11.14
CA ALA A 59 -0.36 -11.34 12.27
C ALA A 59 0.39 -10.97 13.57
N GLY A 60 -0.28 -10.20 14.43
CA GLY A 60 0.17 -9.95 15.79
C GLY A 60 0.70 -8.54 16.10
N ASP A 61 0.67 -7.60 15.15
CA ASP A 61 0.88 -6.19 15.49
C ASP A 61 -0.45 -5.43 15.41
N SER A 62 -0.97 -5.00 16.56
CA SER A 62 -2.20 -4.21 16.65
C SER A 62 -2.07 -2.81 16.04
N LYS A 63 -0.85 -2.36 15.74
CA LYS A 63 -0.56 -1.05 15.15
C LYS A 63 -0.59 -1.05 13.63
N LEU A 64 -0.57 -2.21 12.97
CA LEU A 64 -0.56 -2.31 11.51
C LEU A 64 -1.91 -2.83 11.03
N MET A 65 -2.41 -2.27 9.92
CA MET A 65 -3.67 -2.71 9.32
C MET A 65 -3.35 -3.54 8.07
N LEU A 66 -3.79 -4.80 8.07
CA LEU A 66 -3.63 -5.72 6.94
C LEU A 66 -4.87 -5.68 6.06
N HIS A 67 -4.69 -5.18 4.85
CA HIS A 67 -5.69 -5.18 3.78
C HIS A 67 -5.24 -6.16 2.69
N ALA A 68 -5.96 -7.28 2.56
CA ALA A 68 -5.75 -8.19 1.44
C ALA A 68 -6.64 -7.73 0.28
N GLU A 69 -6.04 -7.32 -0.84
CA GLU A 69 -6.77 -6.92 -2.04
C GLU A 69 -6.60 -8.01 -3.10
N PRO A 70 -7.62 -8.86 -3.33
CA PRO A 70 -7.55 -9.79 -4.45
C PRO A 70 -7.54 -8.97 -5.75
N MET A 71 -6.48 -9.09 -6.56
CA MET A 71 -6.52 -8.60 -7.93
C MET A 71 -7.10 -9.70 -8.82
N ALA A 72 -8.01 -9.30 -9.70
CA ALA A 72 -8.81 -10.22 -10.51
C ALA A 72 -8.05 -10.82 -11.70
N GLU A 73 -6.77 -10.46 -11.89
CA GLU A 73 -5.99 -10.90 -13.05
C GLU A 73 -5.15 -12.15 -12.72
N ALA A 74 -5.44 -13.24 -13.45
CA ALA A 74 -4.56 -14.39 -13.69
C ALA A 74 -3.81 -14.96 -12.47
N GLY A 75 -4.52 -15.30 -11.38
CA GLY A 75 -3.91 -16.00 -10.24
C GLY A 75 -2.95 -15.14 -9.39
N LEU A 76 -2.90 -13.83 -9.65
CA LEU A 76 -2.07 -12.87 -8.95
C LEU A 76 -2.83 -12.28 -7.76
N VAL A 77 -2.31 -12.47 -6.55
CA VAL A 77 -2.90 -11.90 -5.32
C VAL A 77 -1.94 -10.86 -4.75
N THR A 78 -2.43 -9.72 -4.27
CA THR A 78 -1.57 -8.72 -3.64
C THR A 78 -2.10 -8.27 -2.30
N TRP A 79 -1.19 -8.26 -1.34
CA TRP A 79 -1.50 -7.85 0.02
C TRP A 79 -0.85 -6.51 0.31
N ARG A 80 -1.61 -5.69 1.02
CA ARG A 80 -1.26 -4.35 1.42
C ARG A 80 -1.29 -4.29 2.94
N LEU A 81 -0.14 -4.07 3.57
CA LEU A 81 -0.06 -3.84 5.01
C LEU A 81 0.35 -2.38 5.24
N SER A 82 -0.55 -1.58 5.78
CA SER A 82 -0.34 -0.14 5.96
C SER A 82 -0.09 0.24 7.40
N THR A 83 0.77 1.24 7.60
CA THR A 83 0.81 1.97 8.87
C THR A 83 -0.49 2.76 9.08
N PRO A 84 -0.86 3.12 10.33
CA PRO A 84 -2.01 4.00 10.58
C PRO A 84 -1.89 5.29 9.77
N LEU A 85 -3.01 5.77 9.25
CA LEU A 85 -3.05 7.00 8.45
C LEU A 85 -2.66 8.21 9.30
N GLU A 86 -1.51 8.80 9.00
CA GLU A 86 -1.06 10.06 9.55
C GLU A 86 -1.22 11.17 8.50
N PHE A 87 -1.87 12.28 8.87
CA PHE A 87 -2.01 13.45 8.00
C PHE A 87 -0.65 14.05 7.65
N GLY A 88 -0.39 14.22 6.35
CA GLY A 88 0.84 14.84 5.83
C GLY A 88 2.11 13.98 5.94
N ALA A 89 2.01 12.80 6.55
CA ALA A 89 3.09 11.81 6.52
C ALA A 89 2.83 10.88 5.33
N ARG A 90 3.83 10.75 4.45
CA ARG A 90 3.84 9.72 3.39
C ARG A 90 3.79 8.35 4.07
N ASN A 91 2.58 7.86 4.35
CA ASN A 91 2.35 6.66 5.13
C ASN A 91 3.00 5.47 4.42
N TRP A 92 3.62 4.58 5.17
CA TRP A 92 4.32 3.45 4.57
C TRP A 92 3.37 2.28 4.40
N VAL A 93 3.54 1.60 3.28
CA VAL A 93 2.76 0.45 2.90
C VAL A 93 3.71 -0.65 2.46
N LEU A 94 3.60 -1.82 3.07
CA LEU A 94 4.24 -3.03 2.59
C LEU A 94 3.31 -3.69 1.57
N ILE A 95 3.82 -3.83 0.35
CA ILE A 95 3.17 -4.55 -0.74
C ILE A 95 3.82 -5.93 -0.85
N ALA A 96 2.99 -6.98 -0.91
CA ALA A 96 3.42 -8.36 -1.10
C ALA A 96 2.63 -8.98 -2.25
N VAL A 97 3.32 -9.49 -3.26
CA VAL A 97 2.75 -10.03 -4.49
C VAL A 97 2.92 -11.54 -4.52
N PHE A 98 1.81 -12.24 -4.70
CA PHE A 98 1.74 -13.69 -4.77
C PHE A 98 1.34 -14.11 -6.19
N LEU A 99 2.08 -15.05 -6.75
CA LEU A 99 1.78 -15.72 -8.02
C LEU A 99 1.71 -17.22 -7.74
N ASP A 100 0.68 -17.90 -8.25
CA ASP A 100 0.45 -19.33 -8.05
C ASP A 100 0.52 -19.75 -6.56
N GLY A 101 0.01 -18.89 -5.68
CA GLY A 101 -0.01 -19.13 -4.23
C GLY A 101 1.36 -19.04 -3.55
N LYS A 102 2.35 -18.40 -4.17
CA LYS A 102 3.70 -18.20 -3.63
C LYS A 102 4.10 -16.73 -3.66
N LEU A 103 4.73 -16.26 -2.59
CA LEU A 103 5.25 -14.89 -2.51
C LEU A 103 6.42 -14.73 -3.50
N VAL A 104 6.24 -13.90 -4.52
CA VAL A 104 7.24 -13.68 -5.58
C VAL A 104 7.93 -12.34 -5.47
N ALA A 105 7.29 -11.34 -4.86
CA ALA A 105 7.90 -10.03 -4.62
C ALA A 105 7.29 -9.34 -3.41
N HIS A 106 8.09 -8.52 -2.72
CA HIS A 106 7.60 -7.62 -1.68
C HIS A 106 8.52 -6.43 -1.45
N GLY A 107 7.93 -5.31 -1.05
CA GLY A 107 8.62 -4.03 -0.91
C GLY A 107 7.77 -2.98 -0.22
N ILE A 108 8.41 -1.88 0.19
CA ILE A 108 7.75 -0.78 0.89
C ILE A 108 7.54 0.41 -0.06
N ARG A 109 6.34 0.99 -0.01
CA ARG A 109 5.84 2.10 -0.83
C ARG A 109 5.15 3.16 0.02
N THR A 110 4.79 4.28 -0.59
CA THR A 110 3.93 5.27 0.07
C THR A 110 2.45 4.92 -0.14
N ALA A 111 1.58 5.28 0.80
CA ALA A 111 0.16 5.01 0.69
C ALA A 111 -0.51 5.77 -0.47
N ASP A 112 0.01 6.98 -0.74
CA ASP A 112 -0.48 7.89 -1.78
C ASP A 112 -0.08 7.42 -3.18
N SER A 113 0.98 6.62 -3.28
CA SER A 113 1.52 6.15 -4.54
C SER A 113 2.18 4.79 -4.33
N ASP A 114 1.52 3.75 -4.81
CA ASP A 114 2.06 2.40 -4.81
C ASP A 114 3.40 2.32 -5.60
N PHE A 115 3.70 3.35 -6.41
CA PHE A 115 4.89 3.53 -7.24
C PHE A 115 6.05 4.15 -6.47
N GLU A 116 5.75 5.07 -5.55
CA GLU A 116 6.78 5.85 -4.88
C GLU A 116 7.44 5.03 -3.79
N LYS A 117 8.71 4.72 -4.01
CA LYS A 117 9.56 4.12 -2.99
C LYS A 117 10.15 5.22 -2.09
N PRO A 118 9.91 5.19 -0.77
CA PRO A 118 10.56 6.11 0.15
C PRO A 118 12.09 5.96 0.10
N ALA A 119 12.83 7.09 0.13
CA ALA A 119 14.29 7.09 0.01
C ALA A 119 15.01 6.23 1.08
N ILE A 120 14.44 6.15 2.27
CA ILE A 120 14.99 5.38 3.41
C ILE A 120 14.43 3.95 3.49
N ALA A 121 13.54 3.54 2.57
CA ALA A 121 13.01 2.18 2.58
C ALA A 121 14.04 1.16 2.07
N PRO A 122 14.10 -0.07 2.64
CA PRO A 122 14.98 -1.13 2.17
C PRO A 122 14.83 -1.43 0.66
N LYS A 123 15.85 -2.06 0.06
CA LYS A 123 15.74 -2.61 -1.31
C LYS A 123 14.61 -3.63 -1.38
N ASP A 124 13.84 -3.63 -2.46
CA ASP A 124 12.77 -4.61 -2.66
C ASP A 124 13.36 -6.02 -2.79
N LYS A 125 12.57 -7.04 -2.45
CA LYS A 125 12.93 -8.46 -2.62
C LYS A 125 12.00 -9.02 -3.69
N MET A 126 12.56 -9.62 -4.73
CA MET A 126 11.82 -10.25 -5.81
C MET A 126 12.56 -11.50 -6.29
N VAL A 127 11.81 -12.48 -6.80
CA VAL A 127 12.40 -13.62 -7.52
C VAL A 127 13.05 -13.10 -8.79
N ASP A 128 14.24 -13.61 -9.12
CA ASP A 128 14.96 -13.29 -10.35
C ASP A 128 14.25 -13.97 -11.53
N SER A 129 13.15 -13.36 -11.97
CA SER A 129 12.36 -13.78 -13.12
C SER A 129 11.93 -12.53 -13.88
N PRO A 130 12.11 -12.50 -15.22
CA PRO A 130 11.66 -11.38 -16.05
C PRO A 130 10.18 -11.06 -15.84
N ASP A 131 9.33 -12.10 -15.80
CA ASP A 131 7.89 -11.97 -15.64
C ASP A 131 7.52 -11.29 -14.31
N VAL A 132 8.24 -11.61 -13.23
CA VAL A 132 7.99 -11.03 -11.91
C VAL A 132 8.43 -9.57 -11.88
N GLY A 133 9.56 -9.25 -12.52
CA GLY A 133 10.03 -7.88 -12.70
C GLY A 133 9.00 -7.04 -13.46
N ASP A 134 8.44 -7.58 -14.53
CA ASP A 134 7.41 -6.93 -15.33
C ASP A 134 6.09 -6.80 -14.57
N ILE A 135 5.66 -7.78 -13.79
CA ILE A 135 4.47 -7.68 -12.93
C ILE A 135 4.67 -6.61 -11.84
N TRP A 136 5.83 -6.63 -11.19
CA TRP A 136 6.17 -5.65 -10.16
C TRP A 136 6.19 -4.25 -10.76
N ASN A 137 6.88 -4.05 -11.88
CA ASN A 137 6.98 -2.75 -12.53
C ASN A 137 5.69 -2.32 -13.21
N SER A 138 4.89 -3.21 -13.81
CA SER A 138 3.63 -2.86 -14.49
C SER A 138 2.53 -2.47 -13.52
N ARG A 139 2.48 -3.08 -12.33
CA ARG A 139 1.70 -2.55 -11.20
C ARG A 139 2.12 -1.13 -10.85
N PHE A 140 3.40 -0.84 -11.04
CA PHE A 140 3.99 0.47 -10.85
C PHE A 140 4.25 1.23 -12.15
N ILE A 141 3.50 0.96 -13.23
CA ILE A 141 3.40 1.85 -14.36
C ILE A 141 1.92 2.22 -14.47
N VAL A 142 1.53 3.35 -13.87
CA VAL A 142 0.29 3.99 -14.27
C VAL A 142 0.51 4.28 -15.75
N PRO A 143 -0.44 3.97 -16.65
CA PRO A 143 -0.39 4.59 -17.94
C PRO A 143 -0.45 6.10 -17.67
N LEU A 144 0.68 6.77 -17.82
CA LEU A 144 0.79 8.23 -17.88
C LEU A 144 0.07 8.78 -19.14
N GLY A 145 -0.69 7.94 -19.84
CA GLY A 145 -1.57 8.29 -20.94
C GLY A 145 -3.00 8.58 -20.47
N ILE A 146 -3.34 9.86 -20.56
CA ILE A 146 -4.67 10.36 -20.99
C ILE A 146 -5.75 10.42 -19.89
N ILE A 147 -5.60 11.38 -18.98
CA ILE A 147 -6.73 12.26 -18.63
C ILE A 147 -6.47 13.60 -19.34
N THR A 148 -6.54 13.60 -20.67
CA THR A 148 -6.90 14.84 -21.38
C THR A 148 -8.41 14.89 -21.39
N HIS A 149 -8.96 15.88 -20.68
CA HIS A 149 -10.31 16.37 -20.89
C HIS A 149 -10.57 16.56 -22.40
N LEU A 150 -11.49 15.77 -22.97
CA LEU A 150 -12.38 16.05 -24.13
C LEU A 150 -12.65 14.77 -24.92
N GLY A 151 -13.90 14.31 -24.90
CA GLY A 151 -14.55 13.59 -26.01
C GLY A 151 -14.08 12.17 -26.35
N THR A 152 -14.97 11.21 -26.12
CA THR A 152 -15.29 10.09 -27.02
C THR A 152 -14.13 9.24 -27.61
N VAL A 153 -14.13 7.95 -27.28
CA VAL A 153 -14.22 6.78 -28.20
C VAL A 153 -13.51 5.55 -27.60
N ALA A 154 -14.32 4.51 -27.44
CA ALA A 154 -14.07 3.07 -27.46
C ALA A 154 -12.63 2.53 -27.58
N VAL A 155 -12.27 1.58 -26.68
CA VAL A 155 -11.76 0.25 -27.06
C VAL A 155 -12.12 -0.76 -25.93
N LEU A 156 -13.25 -1.46 -26.06
CA LEU A 156 -13.58 -2.63 -25.22
C LEU A 156 -14.32 -3.68 -26.07
N SER A 157 -13.76 -3.97 -27.26
CA SER A 157 -14.33 -4.96 -28.17
C SER A 157 -13.24 -5.68 -28.98
N GLN A 158 -12.37 -6.43 -28.31
CA GLN A 158 -11.59 -7.50 -28.95
C GLN A 158 -11.46 -8.74 -28.05
N LEU A 159 -12.59 -9.19 -27.47
CA LEU A 159 -12.72 -10.60 -27.12
C LEU A 159 -13.24 -11.34 -28.37
N PRO A 160 -12.51 -12.35 -28.90
CA PRO A 160 -12.99 -13.13 -30.02
C PRO A 160 -14.27 -13.88 -29.64
N ARG A 161 -15.29 -13.63 -30.47
CA ARG A 161 -16.62 -14.23 -30.42
C ARG A 161 -16.62 -15.54 -31.20
N ALA A 162 -16.02 -16.57 -30.61
CA ALA A 162 -16.15 -17.97 -31.01
C ALA A 162 -16.10 -18.74 -29.69
N GLU A 163 -17.20 -19.18 -29.11
CA GLU A 163 -17.87 -20.42 -29.48
C GLU A 163 -19.19 -20.44 -28.67
N ARG A 164 -20.27 -19.94 -29.25
CA ARG A 164 -21.64 -20.18 -28.74
C ARG A 164 -22.42 -20.74 -29.90
N ASP A 165 -22.28 -22.04 -30.10
CA ASP A 165 -23.14 -22.83 -30.96
C ASP A 165 -24.20 -23.53 -30.08
N PRO A 166 -25.48 -23.15 -30.15
CA PRO A 166 -26.58 -23.91 -29.60
C PRO A 166 -27.28 -24.68 -30.73
N HIS A 167 -26.75 -25.84 -31.09
CA HIS A 167 -27.51 -26.86 -31.83
C HIS A 167 -27.88 -27.97 -30.83
N ILE A 168 -29.03 -27.88 -30.16
CA ILE A 168 -30.32 -28.45 -30.59
C ILE A 168 -30.15 -29.82 -31.26
N ALA A 169 -30.44 -30.86 -30.48
CA ALA A 169 -31.03 -32.09 -30.98
C ALA A 169 -32.14 -32.51 -30.00
N PRO A 170 -33.41 -32.56 -30.40
CA PRO A 170 -34.42 -33.38 -29.74
C PRO A 170 -34.46 -34.79 -30.38
N ILE A 171 -35.30 -35.68 -29.84
CA ILE A 171 -35.69 -37.03 -30.32
C ILE A 171 -34.78 -38.12 -29.71
N LEU A 172 -35.23 -39.11 -28.92
CA LEU A 172 -36.53 -39.69 -28.55
C LEU A 172 -36.43 -40.29 -27.13
#